data_AF-A0A1U9NEN7-F1
#
_entry.id   AF-A0A1U9NEN7-F1
#
_cell.length_a   1.000
_cell.length_b   1.000
_cell.length_c   1.000
_cell.angle_alpha   90.00
_cell.angle_beta   90.00
_cell.angle_gamma   90.00
#
_symmetry.space_group_name_H-M   'P 1'
#
loop_
_entity.id
_entity.type
_entity.pdbx_description
1 polymer ?
#
loop_
_entity_poly.entity_id
_entity_poly.type
_entity_poly.pdbx_seq_one_letter_code
_entity_poly.pdbx_strand_id
1 'polypeptide(L)'
;MQQPPHKRLLDPDELFASREIRFQDRRESQYPLLMRLCSDFNFSVLQLQRKLFSHLSRKHVPGALEFVLATRDDTSQLWHSVSPGVATLKALDEYAKDYEVDLLHLQLFGEDIDVTQVNDGYY
;
A
#
# COMPACT_ATOMS: atom_id res chain seq x y z
N MET A 1 -3.02 14.13 -11.68
CA MET A 1 -4.01 13.80 -10.64
C MET A 1 -3.53 12.53 -9.98
N GLN A 2 -3.22 12.56 -8.68
CA GLN A 2 -2.91 11.35 -7.93
C GLN A 2 -4.22 10.56 -7.74
N GLN A 3 -4.14 9.23 -7.74
CA GLN A 3 -5.32 8.38 -7.55
C GLN A 3 -5.71 8.36 -6.07
N PRO A 4 -7.02 8.40 -5.75
CA PRO A 4 -7.46 8.27 -4.37
C PRO A 4 -7.04 6.91 -3.78
N PRO A 5 -6.91 6.82 -2.44
CA PRO A 5 -6.61 5.57 -1.77
C PRO A 5 -7.61 4.48 -2.12
N HIS A 6 -7.12 3.28 -2.39
CA HIS A 6 -7.92 2.10 -2.66
C HIS A 6 -7.17 0.85 -2.20
N LYS A 7 -7.88 -0.14 -1.66
CA LYS A 7 -7.25 -1.33 -1.13
C LYS A 7 -6.99 -2.32 -2.26
N ARG A 8 -5.72 -2.60 -2.55
CA ARG A 8 -5.31 -3.58 -3.56
C ARG A 8 -4.50 -4.69 -2.94
N LEU A 9 -4.88 -5.93 -3.20
CA LEU A 9 -4.11 -7.10 -2.79
C LEU A 9 -2.71 -7.09 -3.46
N LEU A 10 -1.67 -7.30 -2.65
CA LEU A 10 -0.31 -7.49 -3.13
C LEU A 10 -0.08 -8.97 -3.40
N ASP A 11 -0.07 -9.33 -4.69
CA ASP A 11 0.26 -10.69 -5.14
C ASP A 11 1.79 -10.92 -5.07
N PRO A 12 2.28 -11.87 -4.24
CA PRO A 12 3.69 -12.21 -4.18
C PRO A 12 4.27 -12.67 -5.52
N ASP A 13 3.45 -13.25 -6.41
CA ASP A 13 3.92 -13.74 -7.71
C ASP A 13 4.26 -12.60 -8.67
N GLU A 14 3.74 -11.39 -8.45
CA GLU A 14 4.09 -10.19 -9.21
C GLU A 14 5.42 -9.56 -8.72
N LEU A 15 5.93 -9.96 -7.56
CA LEU A 15 7.05 -9.30 -6.89
C LEU A 15 8.37 -10.04 -7.09
N PHE A 16 9.39 -9.31 -7.52
CA PHE A 16 10.77 -9.79 -7.52
C PHE A 16 11.38 -9.73 -6.12
N ALA A 17 11.10 -8.65 -5.38
CA ALA A 17 11.52 -8.48 -4.00
C ALA A 17 10.55 -7.56 -3.24
N SER A 18 10.46 -7.74 -1.92
CA SER A 18 9.70 -6.86 -1.03
C SER A 18 10.36 -6.80 0.35
N ARG A 19 10.33 -5.63 0.99
CA ARG A 19 10.70 -5.50 2.41
C ARG A 19 9.87 -4.45 3.12
N GLU A 20 9.61 -4.68 4.39
CA GLU A 20 9.01 -3.69 5.29
C GLU A 20 10.07 -2.69 5.77
N ILE A 21 9.71 -1.41 5.80
CA ILE A 21 10.54 -0.33 6.35
C ILE A 21 10.05 -0.01 7.75
N ARG A 22 10.94 -0.15 8.73
CA ARG A 22 10.65 0.14 10.13
C ARG A 22 11.22 1.49 10.53
N PHE A 23 10.36 2.38 10.99
CA PHE A 23 10.76 3.64 11.62
C PHE A 23 11.12 3.35 13.07
N GLN A 24 12.42 3.17 13.36
CA GLN A 24 12.89 2.74 14.69
C GLN A 24 12.92 3.86 15.74
N ASP A 25 12.97 5.14 15.33
CA ASP A 25 13.11 6.24 16.28
C ASP A 25 12.19 7.44 15.97
N ARG A 26 11.47 7.89 17.00
CA ARG A 26 10.48 8.98 16.90
C ARG A 26 11.13 10.37 16.74
N ARG A 27 12.42 10.49 17.09
CA ARG A 27 13.16 11.76 17.11
C ARG A 27 13.94 12.07 15.82
N GLU A 28 14.07 11.11 14.89
CA GLU A 28 14.96 11.24 13.72
C GLU A 28 14.34 10.91 12.35
N SER A 29 13.07 10.50 12.28
CA SER A 29 12.49 10.21 10.97
C SER A 29 12.01 11.49 10.28
N GLN A 30 12.58 11.78 9.11
CA GLN A 30 12.21 12.88 8.22
C GLN A 30 10.73 12.87 7.76
N TYR A 31 9.96 11.85 8.14
CA TYR A 31 8.58 11.59 7.72
C TYR A 31 7.66 11.33 8.93
N PRO A 32 7.37 12.35 9.76
CA PRO A 32 6.60 12.18 10.99
C PRO A 32 5.17 11.69 10.77
N LEU A 33 4.55 12.01 9.62
CA LEU A 33 3.20 11.54 9.30
C LEU A 33 3.20 10.04 9.02
N LEU A 34 4.09 9.56 8.13
CA LEU A 34 4.22 8.13 7.85
C LEU A 34 4.48 7.32 9.12
N MET A 35 5.33 7.82 10.00
CA MET A 35 5.60 7.17 11.28
C MET A 35 4.34 7.06 12.15
N ARG A 36 3.55 8.14 12.29
CA ARG A 36 2.30 8.13 13.06
C ARG A 36 1.28 7.18 12.44
N LEU A 37 1.12 7.21 11.12
CA LEU A 37 0.26 6.26 10.41
C LEU A 37 0.67 4.81 10.71
N CYS A 38 1.97 4.51 10.69
CA CYS A 38 2.44 3.18 11.00
C CYS A 38 2.25 2.78 12.47
N SER A 39 2.53 3.68 13.42
CA SER A 39 2.46 3.36 14.86
C SER A 39 1.07 3.37 15.45
N ASP A 40 0.21 4.25 14.95
CA ASP A 40 -1.08 4.54 15.58
C ASP A 40 -2.24 3.85 14.84
N PHE A 41 -2.07 3.51 13.55
CA PHE A 41 -3.14 2.96 12.69
C PHE A 41 -2.78 1.64 11.99
N ASN A 42 -1.72 0.96 12.43
CA ASN A 42 -1.27 -0.34 11.89
C ASN A 42 -0.98 -0.36 10.39
N PHE A 43 -0.57 0.78 9.82
CA PHE A 43 0.03 0.79 8.49
C PHE A 43 1.48 0.29 8.54
N SER A 44 1.96 -0.20 7.41
CA SER A 44 3.38 -0.46 7.16
C SER A 44 3.79 0.21 5.86
N VAL A 45 4.99 0.77 5.84
CA VAL A 45 5.62 1.17 4.58
C VAL A 45 6.36 -0.02 4.00
N LEU A 46 6.00 -0.41 2.78
CA LEU A 46 6.69 -1.47 2.05
C LEU A 46 7.51 -0.87 0.92
N GLN A 47 8.73 -1.39 0.75
CA GLN A 47 9.48 -1.23 -0.48
C GLN A 47 9.28 -2.46 -1.35
N LEU A 48 8.78 -2.26 -2.56
CA LEU A 48 8.47 -3.31 -3.52
C LEU A 48 9.38 -3.18 -4.75
N GLN A 49 9.63 -4.32 -5.38
CA GLN A 49 10.24 -4.41 -6.69
C GLN A 49 9.44 -5.40 -7.53
N ARG A 50 8.77 -4.93 -8.56
CA ARG A 50 7.90 -5.77 -9.41
C ARG A 50 8.68 -6.54 -10.46
N LYS A 51 8.14 -7.66 -10.92
CA LYS A 51 8.63 -8.39 -12.10
C LYS A 51 8.17 -7.65 -13.35
N LEU A 52 9.10 -7.35 -14.25
CA LEU A 52 8.81 -6.82 -15.58
C LEU A 52 9.21 -7.84 -16.62
N PHE A 53 8.36 -8.08 -17.62
CA PHE A 53 8.74 -8.93 -18.74
C PHE A 53 9.61 -8.16 -19.73
N SER A 54 10.87 -8.57 -19.89
CA SER A 54 11.76 -7.98 -20.88
C SER A 54 11.58 -8.69 -22.23
N HIS A 55 11.10 -7.97 -23.24
CA HIS A 55 11.01 -8.49 -24.60
C HIS A 55 12.38 -8.73 -25.25
N LEU A 56 13.43 -8.05 -24.77
CA LEU A 56 14.81 -8.22 -25.26
C LEU A 56 15.42 -9.55 -24.79
N SER A 57 15.32 -9.85 -23.49
CA SER A 57 15.91 -11.08 -22.92
C SER A 57 14.92 -12.25 -22.84
N ARG A 58 13.63 -12.01 -23.15
CA ARG A 58 12.50 -12.94 -23.01
C ARG A 58 12.39 -13.55 -21.61
N LYS A 59 12.71 -12.75 -20.58
CA LYS A 59 12.72 -13.15 -19.17
C LYS A 59 12.13 -12.07 -18.29
N HIS A 60 11.65 -12.47 -17.12
CA HIS A 60 11.29 -11.52 -16.08
C HIS A 60 12.55 -10.90 -15.47
N VAL A 61 12.57 -9.58 -15.39
CA VAL A 61 13.64 -8.77 -14.82
C VAL A 61 13.08 -7.91 -13.69
N PRO A 62 13.91 -7.53 -12.71
CA PRO A 62 13.49 -6.61 -11.66
C PRO A 62 13.15 -5.23 -12.23
N GLY A 63 11.99 -4.71 -11.84
CA GLY A 63 11.58 -3.33 -12.10
C GLY A 63 12.26 -2.30 -11.20
N ALA A 64 11.82 -1.05 -11.33
CA ALA A 64 12.21 0.01 -10.43
C ALA A 64 11.69 -0.27 -9.00
N LEU A 65 12.42 0.24 -8.01
CA LEU A 65 11.97 0.20 -6.63
C LEU A 65 10.84 1.20 -6.44
N GLU A 66 9.78 0.76 -5.76
CA GLU A 66 8.65 1.60 -5.38
C GLU A 66 8.36 1.46 -3.88
N PHE A 67 7.78 2.50 -3.32
CA PHE A 67 7.33 2.56 -1.94
C PHE A 67 5.80 2.66 -1.93
N VAL A 68 5.17 1.90 -1.06
CA VAL A 68 3.73 1.93 -0.84
C VAL A 68 3.43 1.99 0.65
N LEU A 69 2.29 2.58 0.99
CA LEU A 69 1.64 2.37 2.27
C LEU A 69 0.75 1.13 2.13
N ALA A 70 0.88 0.21 3.08
CA ALA A 70 0.16 -1.04 3.09
C ALA A 70 -0.41 -1.33 4.47
N THR A 71 -1.39 -2.23 4.50
CA THR A 71 -1.98 -2.80 5.71
C THR A 71 -1.94 -4.32 5.58
N ARG A 72 -1.84 -5.01 6.70
CA ARG A 72 -1.88 -6.47 6.75
C ARG A 72 -3.22 -6.88 7.34
N ASP A 73 -3.93 -7.75 6.64
CA ASP A 73 -5.14 -8.34 7.20
C ASP A 73 -4.75 -9.42 8.21
N ASP A 74 -5.16 -9.26 9.46
CA ASP A 74 -4.86 -10.20 10.54
C ASP A 74 -5.51 -11.58 10.32
N THR A 75 -6.61 -11.65 9.55
CA THR A 75 -7.31 -12.92 9.32
C THR A 75 -6.64 -13.72 8.21
N SER A 76 -6.49 -13.13 7.01
CA SER A 76 -5.87 -13.81 5.86
C SER A 76 -4.35 -13.78 5.87
N GLN A 77 -3.74 -12.96 6.74
CA GLN A 77 -2.30 -12.68 6.76
C GLN A 77 -1.76 -12.07 5.46
N LEU A 78 -2.64 -11.61 4.56
CA LEU A 78 -2.30 -11.03 3.27
C LEU A 78 -2.03 -9.52 3.37
N TRP A 79 -1.11 -9.05 2.52
CA TRP A 79 -0.76 -7.65 2.41
C TRP A 79 -1.63 -6.94 1.37
N HIS A 80 -2.13 -5.76 1.74
CA HIS A 80 -2.88 -4.90 0.86
C HIS A 80 -2.21 -3.53 0.78
N SER A 81 -1.88 -3.06 -0.42
CA SER A 81 -1.47 -1.67 -0.63
C SER A 81 -2.71 -0.78 -0.57
N VAL A 82 -2.59 0.35 0.12
CA VAL A 82 -3.64 1.40 0.20
C VAL A 82 -3.24 2.68 -0.53
N SER A 83 -2.00 2.75 -1.01
CA SER A 83 -1.47 3.86 -1.82
C SER A 83 -0.95 3.34 -3.16
N PRO A 84 -0.81 4.22 -4.17
CA PRO A 84 -0.02 3.90 -5.36
C PRO A 84 1.46 3.68 -5.00
N GLY A 85 2.16 2.95 -5.88
CA GLY A 85 3.62 2.82 -5.83
C GLY A 85 4.29 4.12 -6.26
N VAL A 86 5.15 4.66 -5.40
CA VAL A 86 5.90 5.90 -5.66
C VAL A 86 7.40 5.69 -5.52
N ALA A 87 8.21 6.51 -6.21
CA ALA A 87 9.65 6.28 -6.30
C ALA A 87 10.44 6.60 -5.02
N THR A 88 9.89 7.40 -4.10
CA THR A 88 10.60 7.85 -2.90
C THR A 88 9.68 7.90 -1.67
N LEU A 89 10.27 7.76 -0.48
CA LEU A 89 9.56 7.95 0.78
C LEU A 89 8.98 9.36 0.94
N LYS A 90 9.68 10.38 0.42
CA LYS A 90 9.17 11.76 0.40
C LYS A 90 7.88 11.88 -0.41
N ALA A 91 7.83 11.27 -1.59
CA ALA A 91 6.62 11.25 -2.40
C ALA A 91 5.47 10.49 -1.72
N LEU A 92 5.80 9.45 -0.95
CA LEU A 92 4.81 8.69 -0.17
C LEU A 92 4.28 9.52 1.02
N ASP A 93 5.14 10.28 1.68
CA ASP A 93 4.77 11.19 2.77
C ASP A 93 3.91 12.36 2.25
N GLU A 94 4.23 12.89 1.06
CA GLU A 94 3.39 13.89 0.37
C GLU A 94 2.01 13.31 0.02
N TYR A 95 1.95 12.11 -0.57
CA TYR A 95 0.69 11.42 -0.82
C TYR A 95 -0.13 11.23 0.46
N ALA A 96 0.51 10.79 1.54
CA ALA A 96 -0.16 10.57 2.82
C ALA A 96 -0.71 11.88 3.41
N LYS A 97 -0.06 13.02 3.19
CA LYS A 97 -0.58 14.35 3.61
C LYS A 97 -1.81 14.74 2.82
N ASP A 98 -1.80 14.51 1.51
CA ASP A 98 -2.89 14.90 0.62
C ASP A 98 -4.15 14.05 0.87
N TYR A 99 -3.98 12.80 1.30
CA TYR A 99 -5.06 11.81 1.47
C TYR A 99 -5.18 11.25 2.90
N GLU A 100 -4.71 11.97 3.93
CA GLU A 100 -4.67 11.47 5.32
C GLU A 100 -6.05 11.00 5.79
N VAL A 101 -7.08 11.82 5.56
CA VAL A 101 -8.45 11.53 5.98
C VAL A 101 -8.98 10.27 5.28
N ASP A 102 -8.77 10.14 3.98
CA ASP A 102 -9.28 9.01 3.19
C ASP A 102 -8.56 7.70 3.56
N LEU A 103 -7.25 7.76 3.80
CA LEU A 103 -6.47 6.62 4.29
C LEU A 103 -6.99 6.12 5.64
N LEU A 104 -7.28 7.04 6.57
CA LEU A 104 -7.83 6.69 7.88
C LEU A 104 -9.25 6.14 7.78
N HIS A 105 -10.10 6.71 6.92
CA HIS A 105 -11.44 6.17 6.69
C HIS A 105 -11.37 4.73 6.17
N LEU A 106 -10.54 4.48 5.16
CA LEU A 106 -10.33 3.15 4.59
C LEU A 106 -9.84 2.12 5.63
N GLN A 107 -8.97 2.53 6.56
CA GLN A 107 -8.41 1.64 7.57
C GLN A 107 -9.34 1.40 8.76
N LEU A 108 -10.13 2.40 9.17
CA LEU A 108 -11.01 2.31 10.33
C LEU A 108 -12.40 1.75 10.00
N PHE A 109 -12.92 2.07 8.82
CA PHE A 109 -14.28 1.71 8.41
C PHE A 109 -14.32 0.71 7.25
N GLY A 110 -13.18 0.45 6.60
CA GLY A 110 -13.11 -0.36 5.39
C GLY A 110 -13.43 0.46 4.13
N GLU A 111 -13.51 -0.21 2.99
CA GLU A 111 -14.17 0.39 1.82
C GLU A 111 -15.67 0.47 2.12
N ASP A 112 -16.32 1.58 1.75
CA ASP A 112 -17.78 1.66 1.76
C ASP A 112 -18.30 0.55 0.86
N ILE A 113 -18.66 -0.58 1.45
CA ILE A 113 -19.39 -1.63 0.77
C ILE A 113 -20.73 -0.99 0.48
N ASP A 114 -20.93 -0.56 -0.76
CA ASP A 114 -22.26 -0.26 -1.27
C ASP A 114 -23.10 -1.54 -1.02
N VAL A 115 -23.92 -1.52 0.03
CA VAL A 115 -24.77 -2.65 0.49
C VAL A 115 -25.84 -3.00 -0.56
N THR A 116 -25.78 -2.42 -1.75
CA THR A 116 -26.67 -2.64 -2.89
C THR A 116 -26.35 -3.88 -3.73
N GLN A 117 -25.35 -4.70 -3.38
CA GLN A 117 -25.11 -6.01 -4.03
C GLN A 117 -25.43 -7.24 -3.16
N VAL A 118 -26.27 -7.09 -2.14
CA VAL A 118 -26.83 -8.23 -1.37
C VAL A 118 -28.35 -8.29 -1.54
N ASN A 119 -28.85 -8.54 -2.75
CA ASN A 119 -30.10 -9.27 -3.03
C ASN A 119 -30.41 -9.29 -4.53
N ASP A 120 -30.24 -10.44 -5.17
CA ASP A 120 -31.31 -11.13 -5.92
C ASP A 120 -30.68 -12.26 -6.73
N GLY A 121 -30.59 -13.43 -6.09
CA GLY A 121 -30.10 -14.66 -6.69
C GLY A 121 -30.73 -15.89 -6.04
N TYR A 122 -32.01 -15.80 -5.69
CA TYR A 122 -32.85 -16.96 -5.38
C TYR A 122 -34.04 -16.97 -6.33
N TYR A 123 -33.86 -17.59 -7.49
CA TYR A 123 -34.91 -18.31 -8.22
C TYR A 123 -34.27 -19.49 -8.95
#